data_AF-A0A925FBF3-F1
#
_entry.id   AF-A0A925FBF3-F1
#
_cell.length_a   1.000
_cell.length_b   1.000
_cell.length_c   1.000
_cell.angle_alpha   90.00
_cell.angle_beta   90.00
_cell.angle_gamma   90.00
#
_symmetry.space_group_name_H-M   'P 1'
#
loop_
_entity.id
_entity.type
_entity.pdbx_description
1 polymer ?
#
loop_
_entity_poly.entity_id
_entity_poly.type
_entity_poly.pdbx_seq_one_letter_code
_entity_poly.pdbx_strand_id
1 'polypeptide(L)'
;MKQVHGGEIGLATRPVAELLGDAAEHAQGVMRAEAQLIVSQVKDGIDGAMPKVALTASAFLLATVSLILLLVASVLFLSTLMAAWAATLIVGAVAGVAALVVLSVSKR
;
A
#
# COMPACT_ATOMS: atom_id res chain seq x y z
N MET A 1 39.23 -68.40 24.54
CA MET A 1 38.64 -68.78 23.25
C MET A 1 37.46 -67.86 22.93
N LYS A 2 37.31 -67.43 21.67
CA LYS A 2 36.36 -66.45 21.06
C LYS A 2 36.69 -64.96 21.32
N GLN A 3 37.51 -64.25 20.54
CA GLN A 3 37.48 -63.82 19.11
C GLN A 3 36.36 -62.79 18.74
N VAL A 4 36.81 -61.53 18.63
CA VAL A 4 36.62 -60.52 17.55
C VAL A 4 35.20 -60.08 17.15
N HIS A 5 34.87 -58.82 17.47
CA HIS A 5 34.75 -57.69 16.52
C HIS A 5 34.68 -56.42 17.39
N GLY A 6 35.63 -55.49 17.30
CA GLY A 6 35.82 -54.74 16.06
C GLY A 6 34.56 -53.93 15.74
N GLY A 7 33.94 -53.29 16.75
CA GLY A 7 32.88 -52.31 16.54
C GLY A 7 33.52 -51.04 15.99
N GLU A 8 33.85 -51.09 14.70
CA GLU A 8 34.23 -49.92 13.93
C GLU A 8 33.23 -48.81 14.21
N ILE A 9 33.77 -47.66 14.60
CA ILE A 9 33.00 -46.45 14.73
C ILE A 9 32.54 -46.13 13.31
N GLY A 10 31.33 -46.58 12.96
CA GLY A 10 30.64 -46.33 11.69
C GLY A 10 30.24 -44.85 11.53
N LEU A 11 31.20 -43.95 11.77
CA LEU A 11 31.18 -42.54 11.40
C LEU A 11 31.38 -42.35 9.89
N ALA A 12 31.73 -43.41 9.16
CA ALA A 12 31.77 -43.39 7.71
C ALA A 12 30.43 -43.89 7.15
N THR A 13 29.76 -43.03 6.38
CA THR A 13 28.68 -43.38 5.42
C THR A 13 27.23 -43.27 5.88
N ARG A 14 26.86 -42.26 6.69
CA ARG A 14 25.64 -41.53 6.31
C ARG A 14 26.03 -40.68 5.11
N PRO A 15 25.54 -40.99 3.89
CA PRO A 15 26.00 -40.28 2.70
C PRO A 15 25.77 -38.80 2.93
N VAL A 16 26.82 -37.99 2.77
CA VAL A 16 26.74 -36.52 2.85
C VAL A 16 25.62 -35.99 1.93
N ALA A 17 25.27 -36.75 0.89
CA ALA A 17 24.11 -36.54 0.03
C ALA A 17 22.74 -36.66 0.73
N GLU A 18 22.55 -37.55 1.71
CA GLU A 18 21.32 -37.62 2.53
C GLU A 18 21.22 -36.41 3.46
N LEU A 19 22.30 -36.01 4.11
CA LEU A 19 22.31 -34.82 4.96
C LEU A 19 22.06 -33.53 4.16
N LEU A 20 22.58 -33.45 2.94
CA LEU A 20 22.34 -32.33 2.02
C LEU A 20 20.93 -32.38 1.43
N GLY A 21 20.39 -33.57 1.18
CA GLY A 21 19.01 -33.81 0.75
C GLY A 21 18.01 -33.38 1.82
N ASP A 22 18.20 -33.83 3.07
CA ASP A 22 17.39 -33.43 4.21
C ASP A 22 17.48 -31.92 4.46
N ALA A 23 18.68 -31.32 4.36
CA ALA A 23 18.86 -29.88 4.51
C ALA A 23 18.18 -29.08 3.39
N ALA A 24 18.23 -29.56 2.15
CA ALA A 24 17.54 -28.95 1.02
C ALA A 24 16.02 -29.06 1.16
N GLU A 25 15.51 -30.20 1.64
CA GLU A 25 14.08 -30.42 1.88
C GLU A 25 13.56 -29.53 3.02
N HIS A 26 14.33 -29.39 4.10
CA HIS A 26 14.01 -28.46 5.19
C HIS A 26 14.09 -27.00 4.74
N ALA A 27 15.09 -26.61 3.95
CA ALA A 27 15.22 -25.27 3.41
C ALA A 27 14.07 -24.91 2.45
N GLN A 28 13.64 -25.86 1.61
CA GLN A 28 12.47 -25.71 0.75
C GLN A 28 11.18 -25.59 1.56
N GLY A 29 11.05 -26.35 2.65
CA GLY A 29 9.95 -26.24 3.60
C GLY A 29 9.85 -24.85 4.24
N VAL A 30 10.99 -24.31 4.69
CA VAL A 30 11.07 -22.96 5.27
C VAL A 30 10.75 -21.88 4.24
N MET A 31 11.31 -21.96 3.03
CA MET A 31 10.99 -21.04 1.93
C MET A 31 9.50 -21.04 1.57
N ARG A 32 8.85 -22.21 1.59
CA ARG A 32 7.42 -22.33 1.30
C ARG A 32 6.56 -21.74 2.42
N ALA A 33 6.98 -21.89 3.67
CA ALA A 33 6.32 -21.29 4.83
C ALA A 33 6.45 -19.76 4.84
N GLU A 34 7.65 -19.24 4.57
CA GLU A 34 7.93 -17.81 4.39
C GLU A 34 7.09 -17.22 3.23
N ALA A 35 7.02 -17.93 2.10
CA ALA A 35 6.19 -17.50 0.97
C ALA A 35 4.69 -17.44 1.32
N GLN A 36 4.18 -18.43 2.08
CA GLN A 36 2.79 -18.41 2.54
C GLN A 36 2.51 -17.29 3.55
N LEU A 37 3.47 -16.98 4.41
CA LEU A 37 3.41 -15.86 5.36
C LEU A 37 3.41 -14.51 4.65
N ILE A 38 4.24 -14.33 3.61
CA ILE A 38 4.24 -13.10 2.81
C ILE A 38 2.91 -12.93 2.08
N VAL A 39 2.39 -14.00 1.46
CA VAL A 39 1.11 -13.96 0.75
C VAL A 39 -0.04 -13.63 1.70
N SER A 40 -0.06 -14.21 2.91
CA SER A 40 -1.10 -13.92 3.90
C SER A 40 -1.00 -12.49 4.45
N GLN A 41 0.19 -11.97 4.75
CA GLN A 41 0.37 -10.58 5.18
C GLN A 41 -0.01 -9.57 4.10
N VAL A 42 0.31 -9.84 2.83
CA VAL A 42 -0.09 -8.99 1.70
C VAL A 42 -1.62 -9.01 1.55
N LYS A 43 -2.24 -10.17 1.66
CA LYS A 43 -3.69 -10.31 1.55
C LYS A 43 -4.41 -9.60 2.71
N ASP A 44 -3.93 -9.73 3.94
CA ASP A 44 -4.51 -9.04 5.10
C ASP A 44 -4.30 -7.52 5.02
N GLY A 45 -3.14 -7.07 4.49
CA GLY A 45 -2.88 -5.67 4.21
C GLY A 45 -3.80 -5.08 3.15
N ILE A 46 -4.13 -5.86 2.11
CA ILE A 46 -5.05 -5.45 1.05
C ILE A 46 -6.50 -5.46 1.53
N ASP A 47 -6.94 -6.51 2.24
CA ASP A 47 -8.31 -6.65 2.74
C ASP A 47 -8.62 -5.58 3.81
N GLY A 48 -7.63 -5.19 4.62
CA GLY A 48 -7.75 -4.10 5.60
C GLY A 48 -7.68 -2.69 4.99
N ALA A 49 -7.02 -2.52 3.84
CA ALA A 49 -6.84 -1.23 3.18
C ALA A 49 -7.92 -0.93 2.13
N MET A 50 -8.43 -1.93 1.42
CA MET A 50 -9.45 -1.79 0.36
C MET A 50 -10.68 -0.96 0.78
N PRO A 51 -11.37 -1.26 1.91
CA PRO A 51 -12.55 -0.50 2.30
C PRO A 51 -12.22 0.95 2.67
N LYS A 52 -11.02 1.20 3.23
CA LYS A 52 -10.56 2.55 3.56
C LYS A 52 -10.23 3.37 2.31
N VAL A 53 -9.63 2.73 1.30
CA VAL A 53 -9.31 3.36 0.00
C VAL A 53 -10.57 3.69 -0.80
N ALA A 54 -11.58 2.82 -0.78
CA ALA A 54 -12.85 3.08 -1.46
C ALA A 54 -13.61 4.26 -0.82
N LEU A 55 -13.59 4.37 0.51
CA LEU A 55 -14.21 5.48 1.23
C LEU A 55 -13.47 6.81 1.01
N THR A 56 -12.13 6.81 1.02
CA THR A 56 -11.38 8.04 0.73
C THR A 56 -11.51 8.49 -0.72
N ALA A 57 -11.55 7.56 -1.68
CA ALA A 57 -11.77 7.89 -3.08
C ALA A 57 -13.15 8.51 -3.32
N SER A 58 -14.20 7.94 -2.73
CA SER A 58 -15.57 8.49 -2.84
C SER A 58 -15.71 9.83 -2.11
N ALA A 59 -15.11 10.00 -0.93
CA ALA A 59 -15.08 11.27 -0.22
C ALA A 59 -14.35 12.35 -1.03
N PHE A 60 -13.25 12.01 -1.69
CA PHE A 60 -12.50 12.94 -2.55
C PHE A 60 -13.33 13.38 -3.76
N LEU A 61 -14.01 12.45 -4.42
CA LEU A 61 -14.92 12.77 -5.53
C LEU A 61 -16.05 13.68 -5.08
N LEU A 62 -16.69 13.36 -3.95
CA LEU A 62 -17.78 14.17 -3.41
C LEU A 62 -17.32 15.58 -3.01
N ALA A 63 -16.16 15.69 -2.36
CA ALA A 63 -15.55 16.96 -2.02
C ALA A 63 -15.25 17.80 -3.27
N THR A 64 -14.75 17.17 -4.33
CA THR A 64 -14.44 17.84 -5.60
C THR A 64 -15.70 18.36 -6.28
N VAL A 65 -16.76 17.53 -6.39
CA VAL A 65 -18.04 17.93 -6.98
C VAL A 65 -18.68 19.06 -6.17
N SER A 66 -18.66 18.96 -4.84
CA SER A 66 -19.20 19.99 -3.95
C SER A 66 -18.45 21.32 -4.11
N LEU A 67 -17.12 21.28 -4.22
CA LEU A 67 -16.29 22.48 -4.43
C LEU A 67 -16.59 23.14 -5.78
N ILE A 68 -16.73 22.36 -6.86
CA ILE A 68 -17.08 22.89 -8.19
C ILE A 68 -18.44 23.58 -8.13
N LEU A 69 -19.45 22.94 -7.55
CA LEU A 69 -20.79 23.54 -7.41
C LEU A 69 -20.76 24.83 -6.59
N LEU A 70 -19.95 24.87 -5.53
CA LEU A 70 -19.80 26.07 -4.69
C LEU A 70 -19.16 27.24 -5.46
N LEU A 71 -18.14 26.96 -6.28
CA LEU A 71 -17.50 27.96 -7.14
C LEU A 71 -18.47 28.48 -8.21
N VAL A 72 -19.22 27.57 -8.86
CA VAL A 72 -20.24 27.93 -9.84
C VAL A 72 -21.34 28.79 -9.20
N ALA A 73 -21.84 28.40 -8.03
CA ALA A 73 -22.84 29.17 -7.29
C ALA A 73 -22.33 30.57 -6.94
N SER A 74 -21.06 30.68 -6.54
CA SER A 74 -20.41 31.96 -6.24
C SER A 74 -20.32 32.86 -7.47
N VAL A 75 -19.94 32.30 -8.62
CA VAL A 75 -19.90 33.04 -9.90
C VAL A 75 -21.30 33.50 -10.29
N LEU A 76 -22.30 32.63 -10.22
CA LEU A 76 -23.69 32.96 -10.55
C LEU A 76 -24.22 34.08 -9.65
N PHE A 77 -23.94 34.01 -8.35
CA PHE A 77 -24.31 35.07 -7.42
C PHE A 77 -23.62 36.40 -7.77
N LEU A 78 -22.29 36.41 -7.97
CA LEU A 78 -21.57 37.65 -8.34
C LEU A 78 -22.03 38.19 -9.70
N SER A 79 -22.42 37.33 -10.64
CA SER A 79 -22.92 37.76 -11.94
C SER A 79 -24.22 38.58 -11.88
N THR A 80 -24.92 38.56 -10.73
CA THR A 80 -26.07 39.45 -10.49
C THR A 80 -25.65 40.90 -10.21
N LEU A 81 -24.40 41.11 -9.80
CA LEU A 81 -23.84 42.41 -9.40
C LEU A 81 -22.85 42.96 -10.43
N MET A 82 -22.26 42.11 -11.27
CA MET A 82 -21.24 42.48 -12.26
C MET A 82 -21.26 41.56 -13.49
N ALA A 83 -20.50 41.91 -14.53
CA ALA A 83 -20.38 41.07 -15.71
C ALA A 83 -19.81 39.68 -15.37
N ALA A 84 -20.38 38.63 -15.98
CA ALA A 84 -20.03 37.23 -15.68
C ALA A 84 -18.53 36.93 -15.86
N TRP A 85 -17.88 37.56 -16.85
CA TRP A 85 -16.43 37.40 -17.08
C TRP A 85 -15.58 37.99 -15.94
N ALA A 86 -16.04 39.06 -15.29
CA ALA A 86 -15.33 39.64 -14.14
C ALA A 86 -15.56 38.78 -12.88
N ALA A 87 -16.78 38.26 -12.70
CA ALA A 87 -17.12 37.35 -11.61
C ALA A 87 -16.25 36.07 -11.64
N THR A 88 -16.08 35.45 -12.81
CA THR A 88 -15.24 34.25 -12.95
C THR A 88 -13.78 34.53 -12.63
N LEU A 89 -13.23 35.67 -13.06
CA LEU A 89 -11.85 36.05 -12.74
C LEU A 89 -11.64 36.26 -11.24
N ILE A 90 -12.56 36.94 -10.56
CA ILE A 90 -12.47 37.19 -9.11
C ILE A 90 -12.55 35.88 -8.34
N VAL A 91 -13.58 35.06 -8.61
CA VAL A 91 -13.76 33.77 -7.92
C VAL A 91 -12.57 32.84 -8.19
N GLY A 92 -12.07 32.81 -9.43
CA GLY A 92 -10.89 32.03 -9.80
C GLY A 92 -9.62 32.50 -9.09
N ALA A 93 -9.40 33.81 -8.98
CA ALA A 93 -8.25 34.37 -8.26
C ALA A 93 -8.30 34.03 -6.76
N VAL A 94 -9.46 34.19 -6.12
CA VAL A 94 -9.64 33.86 -4.69
C VAL A 94 -9.42 32.36 -4.45
N ALA A 95 -10.00 31.50 -5.28
CA ALA A 95 -9.80 30.04 -5.19
C ALA A 95 -8.33 29.66 -5.41
N GLY A 96 -7.64 30.30 -6.36
CA GLY A 96 -6.22 30.10 -6.62
C GLY A 96 -5.34 30.47 -5.42
N VAL A 97 -5.62 31.61 -4.78
CA VAL A 97 -4.91 32.01 -3.55
C VAL A 97 -5.17 31.01 -2.43
N ALA A 98 -6.41 30.57 -2.23
CA ALA A 98 -6.73 29.56 -1.22
C ALA A 98 -5.96 28.25 -1.47
N ALA A 99 -5.87 27.80 -2.72
CA ALA A 99 -5.10 26.62 -3.09
C ALA A 99 -3.59 26.79 -2.80
N LEU A 100 -3.02 27.96 -3.11
CA LEU A 100 -1.61 28.27 -2.79
C LEU A 100 -1.36 28.26 -1.27
N VAL A 101 -2.28 28.78 -0.47
CA VAL A 101 -2.18 28.75 1.00
C VAL A 101 -2.18 27.32 1.51
N VAL A 102 -3.12 26.49 1.06
CA VAL A 102 -3.19 25.06 1.44
C VAL A 102 -1.91 24.33 1.06
N LEU A 103 -1.40 24.55 -0.16
CA LEU A 103 -0.15 23.95 -0.62
C LEU A 103 1.05 24.42 0.23
N SER A 104 1.04 25.66 0.68
CA SER A 104 2.11 26.22 1.52
C SER A 104 2.07 25.67 2.94
N VAL A 105 0.88 25.39 3.49
CA VAL A 105 0.71 24.73 4.79
C VAL A 105 1.13 23.26 4.71
N SER A 106 0.76 22.55 3.64
CA SER A 106 1.12 21.13 3.46
C SER A 106 2.62 20.86 3.35
N LYS A 107 3.41 21.89 3.00
CA LYS A 107 4.88 21.78 2.89
C LYS A 107 5.61 22.01 4.22
N ARG A 108 4.91 22.42 5.28
CA ARG A 108 5.46 22.57 6.63
C ARG A 108 5.21 21.30 7.43
#